data_AF-A0AAD5X0N5-F1
#
_entry.id   AF-A0AAD5X0N5-F1
#
_cell.length_a   1.000
_cell.length_b   1.000
_cell.length_c   1.000
_cell.angle_alpha   90.00
_cell.angle_beta   90.00
_cell.angle_gamma   90.00
#
_symmetry.space_group_name_H-M   'P 1'
#
loop_
_entity.id
_entity.type
_entity.pdbx_description
1 polymer ?
#
loop_
_entity_poly.entity_id
_entity_poly.type
_entity_poly.pdbx_seq_one_letter_code
_entity_poly.pdbx_strand_id
1 'polypeptide(L)'
;MPKIVSSTTVSASTDEPQKDSQKLHTYYCLYCGEFVLIIDKHLRKLPRRKTDNAYIIDRTKHTSKLHLATGPTRFVRRDNLYEKQHRYHCPKCALPVAYDQEGQYLYILDKAAHYSVAGDDKNAGSGSGDREVMREGRVADKRPAGDQMSAEQLLREVAESL
;
A
#
# COMPACT_ATOMS: atom_id res chain seq x y z
N MET A 1 24.42 4.15 -59.93
CA MET A 1 24.68 4.97 -58.72
C MET A 1 23.37 5.12 -57.96
N PRO A 2 23.19 4.56 -56.74
CA PRO A 2 22.02 4.88 -55.93
C PRO A 2 22.33 6.12 -55.07
N LYS A 3 21.42 7.11 -55.08
CA LYS A 3 21.53 8.30 -54.22
C LYS A 3 21.00 7.94 -52.82
N ILE A 4 21.89 7.94 -51.84
CA ILE A 4 21.54 7.83 -50.43
C ILE A 4 21.00 9.20 -49.98
N VAL A 5 19.78 9.23 -49.44
CA VAL A 5 19.22 10.40 -48.77
C VAL A 5 19.05 10.07 -47.29
N SER A 6 19.92 10.64 -46.45
CA SER A 6 19.83 10.56 -45.00
C SER A 6 18.96 11.71 -44.49
N SER A 7 17.71 11.45 -44.13
CA SER A 7 16.84 12.44 -43.48
C SER A 7 17.02 12.37 -41.96
N THR A 8 18.05 13.00 -41.44
CA THR A 8 18.23 13.16 -39.99
C THR A 8 17.47 14.41 -39.55
N THR A 9 16.29 14.25 -38.96
CA THR A 9 15.63 15.34 -38.24
C THR A 9 16.18 15.40 -36.82
N VAL A 10 17.01 16.39 -36.56
CA VAL A 10 17.50 16.73 -35.21
C VAL A 10 16.49 17.70 -34.60
N SER A 11 15.69 17.24 -33.63
CA SER A 11 14.79 18.11 -32.89
C SER A 11 15.56 18.81 -31.76
N ALA A 12 15.69 20.12 -31.88
CA ALA A 12 16.24 21.00 -30.86
C ALA A 12 15.27 21.10 -29.65
N SER A 13 15.84 21.07 -28.47
CA SER A 13 15.23 21.05 -27.15
C SER A 13 14.53 22.36 -26.77
N THR A 14 13.25 22.28 -26.42
CA THR A 14 12.60 23.23 -25.51
C THR A 14 12.59 22.61 -24.13
N ASP A 15 13.36 23.20 -23.21
CA ASP A 15 13.40 22.87 -21.78
C ASP A 15 12.11 23.38 -21.12
N GLU A 16 11.03 22.61 -21.27
CA GLU A 16 9.86 22.73 -20.42
C GLU A 16 10.22 22.08 -19.08
N PRO A 17 9.91 22.69 -17.91
CA PRO A 17 10.19 22.06 -16.63
C PRO A 17 9.51 20.71 -16.60
N GLN A 18 10.31 19.64 -16.62
CA GLN A 18 9.82 18.27 -16.52
C GLN A 18 8.94 18.21 -15.27
N LYS A 19 7.62 18.21 -15.47
CA LYS A 19 6.65 17.82 -14.46
C LYS A 19 7.19 16.53 -13.88
N ASP A 20 7.63 16.57 -12.60
CA ASP A 20 8.13 15.40 -11.88
C ASP A 20 7.22 14.23 -12.23
N SER A 21 7.74 13.32 -13.05
CA SER A 21 7.00 12.14 -13.46
C SER A 21 6.90 11.27 -12.22
N GLN A 22 5.82 11.46 -11.45
CA GLN A 22 5.61 10.76 -10.19
C GLN A 22 5.67 9.26 -10.47
N LYS A 23 6.80 8.65 -10.09
CA LYS A 23 7.07 7.25 -10.35
C LYS A 23 6.12 6.42 -9.50
N LEU A 24 5.17 5.77 -10.17
CA LEU A 24 4.26 4.85 -9.51
C LEU A 24 5.02 3.60 -9.04
N HIS A 25 4.73 3.16 -7.84
CA HIS A 25 5.33 1.99 -7.22
C HIS A 25 4.35 0.83 -7.22
N THR A 26 4.73 -0.25 -7.90
CA THR A 26 3.94 -1.48 -8.02
C THR A 26 4.40 -2.51 -6.98
N TYR A 27 3.43 -3.08 -6.27
CA TYR A 27 3.65 -4.08 -5.24
C TYR A 27 2.95 -5.39 -5.59
N TYR A 28 3.61 -6.48 -5.22
CA TYR A 28 3.19 -7.85 -5.48
C TYR A 28 3.04 -8.61 -4.16
N CYS A 29 2.08 -9.53 -4.13
CA CYS A 29 1.87 -10.44 -3.01
C CYS A 29 3.18 -11.17 -2.70
N LEU A 30 3.61 -11.14 -1.43
CA LEU A 30 4.86 -11.78 -1.03
C LEU A 30 4.83 -13.30 -1.25
N TYR A 31 3.65 -13.93 -1.12
CA TYR A 31 3.53 -15.39 -1.17
C TYR A 31 3.44 -15.95 -2.60
N CYS A 32 2.64 -15.34 -3.47
CA CYS A 32 2.35 -15.90 -4.81
C CYS A 32 2.76 -15.01 -5.99
N GLY A 33 3.32 -13.82 -5.73
CA GLY A 33 3.76 -12.88 -6.76
C GLY A 33 2.63 -12.20 -7.54
N GLU A 34 1.37 -12.37 -7.15
CA GLU A 34 0.24 -11.69 -7.79
C GLU A 34 0.31 -10.18 -7.59
N PHE A 35 -0.11 -9.40 -8.58
CA PHE A 35 -0.17 -7.96 -8.44
C PHE A 35 -1.22 -7.55 -7.38
N VAL A 36 -0.90 -6.63 -6.45
CA VAL A 36 -1.83 -6.28 -5.35
C VAL A 36 -2.05 -4.78 -5.12
N LEU A 37 -1.07 -3.92 -5.40
CA LEU A 37 -1.16 -2.49 -5.10
C LEU A 37 -0.26 -1.66 -6.02
N ILE A 38 -0.78 -0.56 -6.56
CA ILE A 38 0.00 0.56 -7.12
C ILE A 38 -0.20 1.77 -6.22
N ILE A 39 0.88 2.50 -5.91
CA ILE A 39 0.85 3.73 -5.11
C ILE A 39 1.91 4.74 -5.56
N ASP A 40 1.64 6.02 -5.37
CA ASP A 40 2.52 7.17 -5.66
C ASP A 40 3.77 7.28 -4.76
N LYS A 41 3.73 6.72 -3.54
CA LYS A 41 4.84 6.74 -2.58
C LYS A 41 5.24 5.34 -2.14
N HIS A 42 6.54 5.09 -1.94
CA HIS A 42 7.01 3.83 -1.36
C HIS A 42 6.38 3.54 0.01
N LEU A 43 5.91 2.31 0.24
CA LEU A 43 5.30 1.89 1.51
C LEU A 43 6.25 2.09 2.69
N ARG A 44 7.57 1.87 2.51
CA ARG A 44 8.57 2.10 3.57
C ARG A 44 8.66 3.55 4.02
N LYS A 45 8.24 4.49 3.16
CA LYS A 45 8.14 5.92 3.43
C LYS A 45 6.70 6.33 3.80
N LEU A 46 5.88 5.40 4.28
CA LEU A 46 4.58 5.72 4.85
C LEU A 46 4.63 5.58 6.36
N PRO A 47 3.82 6.39 7.08
CA PRO A 47 3.68 6.23 8.51
C PRO A 47 3.20 4.83 8.85
N ARG A 48 3.76 4.27 9.93
CA ARG A 48 3.41 2.94 10.42
C ARG A 48 2.54 3.04 11.66
N ARG A 49 1.54 2.16 11.72
CA ARG A 49 0.63 2.01 12.84
C ARG A 49 1.35 1.36 14.03
N LYS A 50 1.16 1.87 15.26
CA LYS A 50 1.90 1.35 16.43
C LYS A 50 1.49 -0.05 16.87
N THR A 51 0.23 -0.41 16.64
CA THR A 51 -0.40 -1.62 17.20
C THR A 51 0.00 -2.90 16.50
N ASP A 52 0.05 -2.87 15.17
CA ASP A 52 0.21 -4.02 14.27
C ASP A 52 1.27 -3.73 13.19
N ASN A 53 1.94 -2.58 13.26
CA ASN A 53 3.00 -2.15 12.35
C ASN A 53 2.59 -2.08 10.86
N ALA A 54 1.29 -2.03 10.58
CA ALA A 54 0.76 -1.83 9.23
C ALA A 54 1.16 -0.46 8.66
N TYR A 55 1.39 -0.39 7.36
CA TYR A 55 1.61 0.86 6.65
C TYR A 55 0.28 1.58 6.46
N ILE A 56 0.23 2.87 6.80
CA ILE A 56 -0.99 3.67 6.73
C ILE A 56 -0.98 4.45 5.41
N ILE A 57 -1.94 4.16 4.56
CA ILE A 57 -2.23 4.92 3.34
C ILE A 57 -3.43 5.83 3.62
N ASP A 58 -3.22 7.13 3.50
CA ASP A 58 -4.29 8.13 3.54
C ASP A 58 -4.85 8.30 2.12
N ARG A 59 -6.08 7.83 1.87
CA ARG A 59 -6.72 7.86 0.54
C ARG A 59 -6.97 9.27 0.01
N THR A 60 -6.89 10.30 0.86
CA THR A 60 -7.00 11.71 0.41
C THR A 60 -5.67 12.29 -0.05
N LYS A 61 -4.55 11.75 0.44
CA LYS A 61 -3.20 12.27 0.16
C LYS A 61 -2.46 11.48 -0.90
N HIS A 62 -2.75 10.18 -0.97
CA HIS A 62 -2.03 9.24 -1.82
C HIS A 62 -2.98 8.65 -2.85
N THR A 63 -2.53 8.65 -4.11
CA THR A 63 -3.25 7.96 -5.19
C THR A 63 -2.83 6.50 -5.18
N SER A 64 -3.77 5.61 -4.86
CA SER A 64 -3.52 4.17 -4.81
C SER A 64 -4.58 3.36 -5.56
N LYS A 65 -4.15 2.33 -6.28
CA LYS A 65 -5.03 1.33 -6.92
C LYS A 65 -4.77 -0.04 -6.33
N LEU A 66 -5.82 -0.69 -5.82
CA LEU A 66 -5.76 -2.03 -5.24
C LEU A 66 -6.21 -3.08 -6.25
N HIS A 67 -5.55 -4.22 -6.22
CA HIS A 67 -6.02 -5.46 -6.83
C HIS A 67 -6.14 -6.53 -5.76
N LEU A 68 -7.21 -6.42 -4.96
CA LEU A 68 -7.48 -7.30 -3.82
C LEU A 68 -8.94 -7.76 -3.86
N ALA A 69 -9.16 -8.99 -3.42
CA ALA A 69 -10.50 -9.54 -3.19
C ALA A 69 -11.01 -9.12 -1.82
N THR A 70 -12.30 -8.82 -1.70
CA THR A 70 -12.95 -8.59 -0.41
C THR A 70 -12.94 -9.87 0.41
N GLY A 71 -12.30 -9.81 1.58
CA GLY A 71 -12.26 -10.87 2.57
C GLY A 71 -13.34 -10.71 3.64
N PRO A 72 -13.35 -11.58 4.66
CA PRO A 72 -14.31 -11.50 5.75
C PRO A 72 -14.03 -10.28 6.64
N THR A 73 -15.10 -9.63 7.07
CA THR A 73 -15.04 -8.64 8.16
C THR A 73 -14.61 -9.34 9.45
N ARG A 74 -13.66 -8.76 10.18
CA ARG A 74 -13.15 -9.28 11.45
C ARG A 74 -13.25 -8.22 12.53
N PHE A 75 -13.74 -8.61 13.69
CA PHE A 75 -13.70 -7.77 14.87
C PHE A 75 -12.48 -8.12 15.72
N VAL A 76 -11.60 -7.15 15.91
CA VAL A 76 -10.37 -7.32 16.70
C VAL A 76 -10.53 -6.57 18.01
N ARG A 77 -10.42 -7.29 19.13
CA ARG A 77 -10.43 -6.67 20.46
C ARG A 77 -9.14 -5.89 20.69
N ARG A 78 -9.25 -4.63 21.07
CA ARG A 78 -8.14 -3.75 21.47
C ARG A 78 -8.49 -3.07 22.77
N ASP A 79 -7.78 -3.46 23.83
CA ASP A 79 -8.08 -3.09 25.22
C ASP A 79 -9.57 -3.33 25.57
N ASN A 80 -10.36 -2.25 25.61
CA ASN A 80 -11.77 -2.24 25.99
C ASN A 80 -12.75 -2.07 24.82
N LEU A 81 -12.24 -2.00 23.59
CA LEU A 81 -13.02 -1.68 22.40
C LEU A 81 -12.81 -2.71 21.30
N TYR A 82 -13.78 -2.82 20.41
CA TYR A 82 -13.69 -3.67 19.24
C TYR A 82 -13.49 -2.83 18.00
N GLU A 83 -12.49 -3.22 17.21
CA GLU A 83 -12.19 -2.63 15.92
C GLU A 83 -12.79 -3.53 14.85
N LYS A 84 -13.74 -2.99 14.08
CA LYS A 84 -14.25 -3.63 12.87
C LYS A 84 -13.22 -3.47 11.76
N GLN A 85 -12.80 -4.58 11.16
CA GLN A 85 -11.83 -4.60 10.06
C GLN A 85 -12.44 -5.26 8.84
N HIS A 86 -12.62 -4.52 7.75
CA HIS A 86 -12.91 -5.12 6.45
C HIS A 86 -11.60 -5.55 5.82
N ARG A 87 -11.38 -6.88 5.76
CA ARG A 87 -10.12 -7.42 5.26
C ARG A 87 -10.14 -7.53 3.75
N TYR A 88 -8.97 -7.36 3.16
CA TYR A 88 -8.70 -7.52 1.75
C TYR A 88 -7.62 -8.58 1.56
N HIS A 89 -7.90 -9.53 0.68
CA HIS A 89 -7.04 -10.69 0.45
C HIS A 89 -6.47 -10.65 -0.97
N CYS A 90 -5.32 -11.31 -1.16
CA CYS A 90 -4.79 -11.57 -2.48
C CYS A 90 -5.79 -12.44 -3.27
N PRO A 91 -6.19 -12.05 -4.49
CA PRO A 91 -7.21 -12.77 -5.26
C PRO A 91 -6.78 -14.18 -5.66
N LYS A 92 -5.46 -14.44 -5.75
CA LYS A 92 -4.90 -15.73 -6.18
C LYS A 92 -4.68 -16.74 -5.05
N CYS A 93 -4.16 -16.30 -3.92
CA CYS A 93 -3.77 -17.20 -2.80
C CYS A 93 -4.55 -16.95 -1.50
N ALA A 94 -5.49 -16.01 -1.51
CA ALA A 94 -6.29 -15.60 -0.34
C ALA A 94 -5.48 -15.08 0.87
N LEU A 95 -4.18 -14.79 0.72
CA LEU A 95 -3.37 -14.19 1.78
C LEU A 95 -3.96 -12.82 2.19
N PRO A 96 -4.17 -12.53 3.48
CA PRO A 96 -4.56 -11.20 3.93
C PRO A 96 -3.48 -10.17 3.61
N VAL A 97 -3.83 -9.13 2.85
CA VAL A 97 -2.89 -8.09 2.41
C VAL A 97 -3.15 -6.75 3.09
N ALA A 98 -4.42 -6.37 3.20
CA ALA A 98 -4.80 -5.08 3.74
C ALA A 98 -6.10 -5.19 4.52
N TYR A 99 -6.41 -4.14 5.26
CA TYR A 99 -7.75 -3.93 5.81
C TYR A 99 -8.06 -2.44 5.87
N ASP A 100 -9.34 -2.10 5.95
CA ASP A 100 -9.80 -0.80 6.40
C ASP A 100 -10.83 -0.95 7.52
N GLN A 101 -11.25 0.18 8.08
CA GLN A 101 -12.16 0.23 9.23
C GLN A 101 -13.44 1.01 8.90
N GLU A 102 -13.78 1.21 7.63
CA GLU A 102 -14.76 2.20 7.15
C GLU A 102 -14.23 3.65 7.23
N GLY A 103 -13.47 4.09 6.22
CA GLY A 103 -13.04 5.49 6.19
C GLY A 103 -11.93 5.84 5.22
N GLN A 104 -11.19 6.87 5.61
CA GLN A 104 -10.15 7.51 4.80
C GLN A 104 -8.83 6.74 4.76
N TYR A 105 -8.58 5.87 5.73
CA TYR A 105 -7.30 5.17 5.87
C TYR A 105 -7.39 3.73 5.40
N LEU A 106 -6.39 3.31 4.64
CA LEU A 106 -6.15 1.92 4.27
C LEU A 106 -4.87 1.45 4.96
N TYR A 107 -4.94 0.27 5.57
CA TYR A 107 -3.82 -0.31 6.29
C TYR A 107 -3.28 -1.51 5.51
N ILE A 108 -2.02 -1.43 5.07
CA ILE A 108 -1.32 -2.55 4.43
C ILE A 108 -0.55 -3.33 5.49
N LEU A 109 -0.83 -4.62 5.60
CA LEU A 109 -0.16 -5.48 6.58
C LEU A 109 1.33 -5.60 6.27
N ASP A 110 2.15 -5.56 7.32
CA ASP A 110 3.59 -5.73 7.15
C ASP A 110 3.89 -7.11 6.58
N LYS A 111 4.89 -7.17 5.68
CA LYS A 111 5.31 -8.39 4.97
C LYS A 111 4.20 -9.09 4.16
N ALA A 112 3.08 -8.44 3.85
CA ALA A 112 2.08 -9.02 2.95
C ALA A 112 2.36 -8.72 1.47
N ALA A 113 3.01 -7.59 1.19
CA ALA A 113 3.37 -7.15 -0.15
C ALA A 113 4.85 -6.76 -0.22
N HIS A 114 5.48 -7.04 -1.36
CA HIS A 114 6.85 -6.63 -1.66
C HIS A 114 6.89 -5.76 -2.91
N TYR A 115 7.86 -4.85 -2.96
CA TYR A 115 8.14 -4.02 -4.11
C TYR A 115 9.04 -4.80 -5.07
N SER A 116 8.72 -4.85 -6.36
CA SER A 116 9.65 -5.30 -7.38
C SER A 116 10.15 -4.09 -8.19
N VAL A 117 11.45 -4.07 -8.46
CA VAL A 117 12.05 -3.04 -9.32
C VAL A 117 11.89 -3.53 -10.75
N ALA A 118 11.16 -2.80 -11.58
CA ALA A 118 11.16 -3.05 -13.02
C ALA A 118 12.53 -2.65 -13.58
N GLY A 119 13.38 -3.64 -13.85
CA GLY A 119 14.51 -3.59 -14.78
C GLY A 119 15.47 -2.41 -14.66
N ASP A 120 16.35 -2.45 -13.65
CA ASP A 120 17.73 -1.96 -13.75
C ASP A 120 18.59 -2.92 -12.90
N ASP A 121 19.22 -3.86 -13.59
CA ASP A 121 20.02 -4.93 -13.02
C ASP A 121 21.25 -4.42 -12.25
N LYS A 122 21.69 -5.23 -11.27
CA LYS A 122 22.98 -5.20 -10.55
C LYS A 122 23.11 -4.26 -9.34
N ASN A 123 22.15 -4.27 -8.41
CA ASN A 123 22.51 -4.23 -6.99
C ASN A 123 21.43 -4.83 -6.08
N ALA A 124 20.96 -6.04 -6.40
CA ALA A 124 20.33 -6.90 -5.38
C ALA A 124 21.43 -7.54 -4.53
N GLY A 125 22.31 -6.71 -3.96
CA GLY A 125 23.09 -7.11 -2.82
C GLY A 125 22.09 -7.46 -1.72
N SER A 126 22.19 -8.69 -1.22
CA SER A 126 21.70 -9.07 0.10
C SER A 126 22.40 -8.17 1.13
N GLY A 127 21.91 -6.94 1.26
CA GLY A 127 22.39 -5.93 2.18
C GLY A 127 21.91 -6.24 3.59
N SER A 128 22.56 -7.20 4.24
CA SER A 128 22.88 -7.08 5.65
C SER A 128 23.85 -5.90 5.79
N GLY A 129 23.33 -4.69 5.86
CA GLY A 129 24.14 -3.48 5.91
C GLY A 129 23.26 -2.29 6.30
N ASP A 130 23.41 -1.88 7.55
CA ASP A 130 23.03 -0.60 8.14
C ASP A 130 21.61 -0.10 7.85
N ARG A 131 20.74 -0.36 8.83
CA ARG A 131 19.52 0.39 9.09
C ARG A 131 19.88 1.88 9.25
N GLU A 132 19.95 2.62 8.15
CA GLU A 132 19.55 4.03 8.20
C GLU A 132 18.06 4.03 8.51
N VAL A 133 17.76 4.11 9.81
CA VAL A 133 16.42 4.35 10.31
C VAL A 133 16.04 5.76 9.89
N MET A 134 15.59 5.94 8.65
CA MET A 134 14.78 7.10 8.31
C MET A 134 13.57 7.06 9.24
N ARG A 135 13.62 7.84 10.31
CA ARG A 135 12.58 7.97 11.34
C ARG A 135 11.37 8.68 10.73
N GLU A 136 10.65 8.02 9.84
CA GLU A 136 9.24 8.34 9.70
C GLU A 136 8.53 7.71 10.90
N GLY A 137 8.17 8.58 11.84
CA GLY A 137 7.73 8.20 13.18
C GLY A 137 6.56 7.22 13.13
N ARG A 138 6.58 6.23 14.04
CA ARG A 138 5.38 5.45 14.32
C ARG A 138 4.30 6.43 14.76
N VAL A 139 3.28 6.59 13.93
CA VAL A 139 2.19 7.53 14.23
C VAL A 139 1.24 6.83 15.20
N ALA A 140 0.81 7.55 16.23
CA ALA A 140 -0.26 7.05 17.07
C ALA A 140 -1.50 6.80 16.21
N ASP A 141 -2.26 5.76 16.54
CA ASP A 141 -3.49 5.41 15.85
C ASP A 141 -4.39 6.62 15.63
N LYS A 142 -4.51 7.09 14.37
CA LYS A 142 -5.57 8.00 13.96
C LYS A 142 -6.85 7.19 13.78
N ARG A 143 -7.29 6.51 14.84
CA ARG A 143 -8.59 5.84 14.84
C ARG A 143 -9.64 6.95 14.66
N PRO A 144 -10.44 6.97 13.59
CA PRO A 144 -11.63 7.82 13.60
C PRO A 144 -12.50 7.32 14.77
N ALA A 145 -13.07 8.27 15.53
CA ALA A 145 -13.84 7.94 16.73
C ALA A 145 -15.10 7.10 16.43
N GLY A 146 -15.51 7.00 15.16
CA GLY A 146 -16.67 6.23 14.70
C GLY A 146 -16.45 4.72 14.57
N ASP A 147 -15.20 4.23 14.46
CA ASP A 147 -14.93 2.81 14.12
C ASP A 147 -14.67 1.92 15.35
N GLN A 148 -14.86 2.47 16.55
CA GLN A 148 -14.66 1.78 17.81
C GLN A 148 -16.01 1.39 18.39
N MET A 149 -16.29 0.10 18.41
CA MET A 149 -17.54 -0.40 18.96
C MET A 149 -17.35 -0.90 20.39
N SER A 150 -18.33 -0.59 21.24
CA SER A 150 -18.47 -1.24 22.55
C SER A 150 -18.87 -2.71 22.37
N ALA A 151 -18.67 -3.51 23.42
CA ALA A 151 -19.09 -4.91 23.41
C ALA A 151 -20.60 -5.07 23.14
N GLU A 152 -21.43 -4.16 23.66
CA GLU A 152 -22.87 -4.15 23.45
C GLU A 152 -23.25 -3.83 21.99
N GLN A 153 -22.55 -2.88 21.36
CA GLN A 153 -22.76 -2.53 19.95
C GLN A 153 -22.36 -3.68 19.02
N LEU A 154 -21.25 -4.37 19.33
CA LEU A 154 -20.83 -5.54 18.58
C LEU A 154 -21.83 -6.69 18.65
N LEU A 155 -22.40 -6.95 19.82
CA LEU A 155 -23.43 -8.00 19.97
C LEU A 155 -24.69 -7.67 19.15
N ARG A 156 -25.08 -6.39 19.05
CA ARG A 156 -26.20 -5.96 18.22
C ARG A 156 -25.91 -6.11 16.73
N GLU A 157 -24.76 -5.63 16.26
CA GLU A 157 -24.40 -5.72 14.83
C GLU A 157 -24.26 -7.19 14.36
N VAL A 158 -23.65 -8.05 15.18
CA VAL A 158 -23.56 -9.48 14.88
C VAL A 158 -24.94 -10.13 14.85
N ALA A 159 -25.86 -9.73 15.74
CA ALA A 159 -27.23 -10.24 15.73
C ALA A 159 -28.04 -9.78 14.51
N GLU A 160 -27.79 -8.57 13.98
CA GLU A 160 -28.43 -8.05 12.76
C GLU A 160 -27.85 -8.66 11.47
N SER A 161 -26.66 -9.28 11.55
CA SER A 161 -25.97 -9.90 10.42
C SER A 161 -26.27 -11.39 10.23
N LEU A 162 -27.09 -11.99 11.12
CA LEU A 162 -27.52 -13.40 11.11
C LEU A 162 -28.94 -13.53 10.56
#